data_AF-A0A1Y5G224-F1
#
_entry.id   AF-A0A1Y5G224-F1
#
_cell.length_a   1.000
_cell.length_b   1.000
_cell.length_c   1.000
_cell.angle_alpha   90.00
_cell.angle_beta   90.00
_cell.angle_gamma   90.00
#
_symmetry.space_group_name_H-M   'P 1'
#
loop_
_entity.id
_entity.type
_entity.pdbx_description
1 polymer ?
#
loop_
_entity_poly.entity_id
_entity_poly.type
_entity_poly.pdbx_seq_one_letter_code
_entity_poly.pdbx_strand_id
1 'polypeptide(L)'
;MLTNYAPASKSQPITANNNPDTTPALIHKSTAPTLENIGNGTFFNIYPQPITLNKGYWEGEPYLAGGASRPSAGLVNNAYLSGDLDKDGIEEAVVLLWQSTGGSGNFIYLTVFTELDGEASNTSVAAIGDRVQIRSARIDDQQIILDVVQQGPNDAACCPSEKASRNWSLIDGELQEGSPEIEGLLSLTDIANRSWQLVQFNRNEPLPESVQVTLLIEGNRIAGKGPCNRYFAGVEAGDSAGELSVGQAGATRMACPAPLMPLEQKYLRLLSGVTRYSFMMGNLALAWQSENEYGTMIFKLAPRKSGD
;
A
#
# COMPACT_ATOMS: atom_id res chain seq x y z
N MET A 1 84.85 -1.44 11.64
CA MET A 1 84.70 -0.79 12.96
C MET A 1 84.11 0.60 12.72
N LEU A 2 83.06 0.94 13.49
CA LEU A 2 82.75 2.25 14.08
C LEU A 2 82.88 3.51 13.17
N THR A 3 81.76 4.13 12.77
CA THR A 3 81.09 5.31 13.40
C THR A 3 81.41 6.63 12.68
N ASN A 4 80.37 7.37 12.25
CA ASN A 4 79.88 8.69 12.73
C ASN A 4 80.91 9.84 12.63
N TYR A 5 80.61 11.11 12.32
CA TYR A 5 79.40 11.94 12.33
C TYR A 5 79.81 13.29 11.68
N ALA A 6 78.88 14.07 11.15
CA ALA A 6 79.09 15.48 10.77
C ALA A 6 77.80 16.29 11.05
N PRO A 7 77.90 17.63 11.24
CA PRO A 7 77.30 18.31 12.39
C PRO A 7 75.93 18.98 12.17
N ALA A 8 75.40 19.44 13.30
CA ALA A 8 74.06 19.99 13.54
C ALA A 8 73.72 21.31 12.82
N SER A 9 72.45 21.42 12.43
CA SER A 9 71.78 22.67 12.05
C SER A 9 70.68 23.01 13.07
N LYS A 10 70.59 24.30 13.40
CA LYS A 10 69.75 24.90 14.44
C LYS A 10 68.26 24.77 14.12
N SER A 11 67.49 24.36 15.13
CA SER A 11 66.03 24.31 15.13
C SER A 11 65.41 25.71 15.32
N GLN A 12 64.46 26.06 14.45
CA GLN A 12 63.37 26.98 14.78
C GLN A 12 62.08 26.14 14.88
N PRO A 13 61.20 26.41 15.87
CA PRO A 13 60.00 25.61 16.07
C PRO A 13 58.99 25.89 14.96
N ILE A 14 58.65 24.84 14.22
CA ILE A 14 57.48 24.83 13.35
C ILE A 14 56.28 24.72 14.29
N THR A 15 55.46 25.77 14.35
CA THR A 15 54.19 25.73 15.08
C THR A 15 53.31 24.63 14.50
N ALA A 16 52.91 23.67 15.34
CA ALA A 16 51.95 22.65 14.97
C ALA A 16 50.61 23.30 14.58
N ASN A 17 50.18 23.08 13.34
CA ASN A 17 48.80 23.34 12.95
C ASN A 17 47.94 22.24 13.57
N ASN A 18 47.34 22.55 14.72
CA ASN A 18 46.33 21.72 15.38
C ASN A 18 44.97 21.93 14.72
N ASN A 19 44.80 21.52 13.46
CA ASN A 19 43.45 21.40 12.89
C ASN A 19 43.24 19.99 12.35
N PRO A 20 42.61 19.09 13.13
CA PRO A 20 42.29 17.74 12.69
C PRO A 20 40.91 17.74 12.04
N ASP A 21 40.66 18.55 11.01
CA ASP A 21 39.39 18.42 10.29
C ASP A 21 39.38 19.16 8.95
N THR A 22 39.85 18.50 7.89
CA THR A 22 39.42 18.82 6.52
C THR A 22 39.43 17.54 5.70
N THR A 23 38.65 16.55 6.12
CA THR A 23 38.05 15.62 5.17
C THR A 23 36.75 16.29 4.71
N PRO A 24 36.54 16.57 3.41
CA PRO A 24 35.26 17.09 2.95
C PRO A 24 34.19 16.06 3.33
N ALA A 25 33.29 16.41 4.25
CA ALA A 25 32.14 15.58 4.58
C ALA A 25 31.32 15.39 3.29
N LEU A 26 31.10 14.14 2.89
CA LEU A 26 30.16 13.79 1.84
C LEU A 26 28.80 14.38 2.24
N ILE A 27 28.27 15.29 1.43
CA ILE A 27 26.90 15.76 1.62
C ILE A 27 26.01 14.65 1.05
N HIS A 28 25.57 13.75 1.91
CA HIS A 28 24.60 12.70 1.57
C HIS A 28 23.25 13.36 1.24
N LYS A 29 22.63 12.93 0.14
CA LYS A 29 21.25 13.28 -0.14
C LYS A 29 20.38 12.33 0.71
N SER A 30 20.03 12.79 1.90
CA SER A 30 19.35 12.04 2.98
C SER A 30 17.89 11.65 2.69
N THR A 31 17.47 11.58 1.42
CA THR A 31 16.06 11.45 1.07
C THR A 31 15.84 10.32 0.09
N ALA A 32 14.86 9.47 0.39
CA ALA A 32 14.50 8.35 -0.48
C ALA A 32 14.05 8.81 -1.88
N PRO A 33 14.22 7.96 -2.92
CA PRO A 33 13.70 8.24 -4.25
C PRO A 33 12.20 8.52 -4.26
N THR A 34 11.76 9.53 -5.02
CA THR A 34 10.35 9.90 -5.08
C THR A 34 9.50 8.85 -5.80
N LEU A 35 8.21 8.79 -5.49
CA LEU A 35 7.25 7.93 -6.18
C LEU A 35 7.18 8.21 -7.70
N GLU A 36 7.41 9.47 -8.12
CA GLU A 36 7.45 9.83 -9.54
C GLU A 36 8.65 9.20 -10.26
N ASN A 37 9.83 9.23 -9.63
CA ASN A 37 11.03 8.60 -10.17
C ASN A 37 10.86 7.07 -10.22
N ILE A 38 10.36 6.47 -9.13
CA ILE A 38 10.08 5.03 -9.05
C ILE A 38 9.03 4.61 -10.08
N GLY A 39 8.02 5.46 -10.32
CA GLY A 39 6.98 5.22 -11.34
C GLY A 39 7.52 5.16 -12.77
N ASN A 40 8.76 5.56 -13.01
CA ASN A 40 9.46 5.40 -14.28
C ASN A 40 10.70 4.50 -14.16
N GLY A 41 10.86 3.84 -13.01
CA GLY A 41 12.00 2.98 -12.69
C GLY A 41 11.91 1.60 -13.33
N THR A 42 13.03 0.89 -13.28
CA THR A 42 13.14 -0.50 -13.74
C THR A 42 13.08 -1.45 -12.55
N PHE A 43 12.25 -2.48 -12.67
CA PHE A 43 11.99 -3.48 -11.65
C PHE A 43 12.54 -4.83 -12.11
N PHE A 44 13.24 -5.51 -11.21
CA PHE A 44 13.87 -6.81 -11.45
C PHE A 44 13.10 -7.94 -10.76
N ASN A 45 13.35 -9.19 -11.17
CA ASN A 45 12.89 -10.41 -10.48
C ASN A 45 11.37 -10.59 -10.29
N ILE A 46 10.56 -9.73 -10.88
CA ILE A 46 9.09 -9.90 -10.99
C ILE A 46 8.71 -10.66 -12.26
N TYR A 47 9.43 -10.42 -13.36
CA TYR A 47 9.34 -11.18 -14.61
C TYR A 47 10.72 -11.75 -14.97
N PRO A 48 10.81 -12.69 -15.93
CA PRO A 48 12.10 -13.21 -16.40
C PRO A 48 13.02 -12.14 -17.00
N GLN A 49 12.46 -11.04 -17.50
CA GLN A 49 13.19 -9.87 -17.94
C GLN A 49 12.80 -8.67 -17.08
N PRO A 50 13.73 -7.73 -16.81
CA PRO A 50 13.39 -6.50 -16.12
C PRO A 50 12.31 -5.74 -16.89
N ILE A 51 11.41 -5.09 -16.16
CA ILE A 51 10.39 -4.22 -16.75
C ILE A 51 10.60 -2.79 -16.30
N THR A 52 10.37 -1.84 -17.19
CA THR A 52 10.40 -0.41 -16.85
C THR A 52 8.97 0.11 -16.84
N LEU A 53 8.55 0.68 -15.72
CA LEU A 53 7.24 1.28 -15.62
C LEU A 53 7.20 2.61 -16.40
N ASN A 54 6.02 2.99 -16.86
CA ASN A 54 5.74 4.32 -17.38
C ASN A 54 4.59 4.90 -16.56
N LYS A 55 4.88 5.91 -15.73
CA LYS A 55 3.92 6.49 -14.79
C LYS A 55 3.24 5.44 -13.89
N GLY A 56 4.02 4.49 -13.41
CA GLY A 56 3.60 3.47 -12.45
C GLY A 56 2.91 2.25 -13.06
N TYR A 57 2.90 2.10 -14.39
CA TYR A 57 2.28 0.98 -15.08
C TYR A 57 3.18 0.42 -16.18
N TRP A 58 3.14 -0.89 -16.37
CA TRP A 58 3.74 -1.59 -17.48
C TRP A 58 2.78 -2.62 -18.05
N GLU A 59 2.80 -2.77 -19.37
CA GLU A 59 2.09 -3.81 -20.09
C GLU A 59 3.00 -4.37 -21.18
N GLY A 60 3.08 -5.69 -21.26
CA GLY A 60 3.88 -6.39 -22.24
C GLY A 60 3.11 -6.74 -23.52
N GLU A 61 3.83 -7.40 -24.42
CA GLU A 61 3.25 -8.02 -25.60
C GLU A 61 2.31 -9.18 -25.23
N PRO A 62 1.29 -9.46 -26.05
CA PRO A 62 0.38 -10.55 -25.76
C PRO A 62 1.09 -11.89 -25.92
N TYR A 63 0.73 -12.88 -25.11
CA TYR A 63 1.35 -14.21 -25.16
C TYR A 63 1.15 -14.91 -26.51
N LEU A 64 0.08 -14.59 -27.21
CA LEU A 64 -0.21 -15.03 -28.57
C LEU A 64 -0.39 -13.79 -29.45
N ALA A 65 0.15 -13.83 -30.67
CA ALA A 65 -0.03 -12.76 -31.64
C ALA A 65 -1.53 -12.51 -31.90
N GLY A 66 -1.98 -11.27 -31.66
CA GLY A 66 -3.40 -10.90 -31.76
C GLY A 66 -4.28 -11.29 -30.56
N GLY A 67 -3.70 -11.89 -29.52
CA GLY A 67 -4.40 -12.21 -28.27
C GLY A 67 -4.68 -10.98 -27.42
N ALA A 68 -5.76 -11.04 -26.63
CA ALA A 68 -6.14 -9.98 -25.69
C ALA A 68 -5.45 -10.07 -24.33
N SER A 69 -4.91 -11.25 -23.98
CA SER A 69 -4.21 -11.46 -22.71
C SER A 69 -2.78 -10.94 -22.79
N ARG A 70 -2.48 -9.96 -21.94
CA ARG A 70 -1.18 -9.30 -21.84
C ARG A 70 -0.68 -9.38 -20.40
N PRO A 71 0.62 -9.68 -20.17
CA PRO A 71 1.21 -9.50 -18.86
C PRO A 71 1.22 -8.00 -18.54
N SER A 72 0.91 -7.66 -17.30
CA SER A 72 0.90 -6.28 -16.82
C SER A 72 1.35 -6.23 -15.37
N ALA A 73 1.89 -5.08 -15.00
CA ALA A 73 2.26 -4.79 -13.62
C ALA A 73 2.08 -3.31 -13.34
N GLY A 74 1.93 -2.96 -12.07
CA GLY A 74 1.86 -1.57 -11.68
C GLY A 74 2.04 -1.35 -10.20
N LEU A 75 2.30 -0.10 -9.85
CA LEU A 75 2.40 0.31 -8.45
C LEU A 75 1.04 0.15 -7.78
N VAL A 76 1.05 -0.34 -6.54
CA VAL A 76 -0.12 -0.30 -5.69
C VAL A 76 -0.31 1.14 -5.22
N ASN A 77 -1.46 1.74 -5.52
CA ASN A 77 -1.74 3.12 -5.16
C ASN A 77 -1.65 3.34 -3.65
N ASN A 78 -1.07 4.48 -3.25
CA ASN A 78 -0.82 4.87 -1.86
C ASN A 78 0.10 3.92 -1.07
N ALA A 79 0.86 3.06 -1.75
CA ALA A 79 1.89 2.22 -1.14
C ALA A 79 3.28 2.84 -1.34
N TYR A 80 3.58 3.87 -0.55
CA TYR A 80 4.90 4.48 -0.47
C TYR A 80 5.27 4.69 1.00
N LEU A 81 6.38 4.10 1.42
CA LEU A 81 7.01 4.36 2.71
C LEU A 81 8.47 4.77 2.44
N SER A 82 9.07 5.52 3.36
CA SER A 82 10.51 5.75 3.33
C SER A 82 11.10 5.71 4.73
N GLY A 83 12.38 5.35 4.79
CA GLY A 83 13.18 5.31 6.01
C GLY A 83 14.52 4.67 5.75
N ASP A 84 15.47 4.92 6.62
CA ASP A 84 16.79 4.27 6.63
C ASP A 84 16.63 2.82 7.15
N LEU A 85 16.61 1.86 6.23
CA LEU A 85 16.30 0.45 6.52
C LEU A 85 17.54 -0.35 6.91
N ASP A 86 18.73 0.07 6.47
CA ASP A 86 19.99 -0.66 6.70
C ASP A 86 21.01 0.09 7.59
N LYS A 87 20.67 1.31 8.05
CA LYS A 87 21.46 2.18 8.92
C LYS A 87 22.71 2.76 8.27
N ASP A 88 22.75 2.88 6.96
CA ASP A 88 23.85 3.55 6.28
C ASP A 88 23.73 5.10 6.28
N GLY A 89 22.59 5.63 6.75
CA GLY A 89 22.28 7.05 6.80
C GLY A 89 21.64 7.62 5.53
N ILE A 90 21.30 6.76 4.57
CA ILE A 90 20.50 7.05 3.38
C ILE A 90 19.10 6.48 3.63
N GLU A 91 18.06 7.16 3.16
CA GLU A 91 16.71 6.60 3.23
C GLU A 91 16.41 5.77 1.98
N GLU A 92 15.82 4.60 2.19
CA GLU A 92 15.24 3.80 1.13
C GLU A 92 13.76 4.16 0.94
N ALA A 93 13.28 4.00 -0.30
CA ALA A 93 11.87 3.98 -0.60
C ALA A 93 11.36 2.55 -0.68
N VAL A 94 10.20 2.31 -0.10
CA VAL A 94 9.49 1.03 -0.15
C VAL A 94 8.18 1.23 -0.90
N VAL A 95 7.98 0.47 -1.97
CA VAL A 95 6.72 0.44 -2.71
C VAL A 95 6.22 -0.99 -2.89
N LEU A 96 4.91 -1.13 -3.05
CA LEU A 96 4.30 -2.39 -3.43
C LEU A 96 3.95 -2.39 -4.92
N LEU A 97 4.14 -3.53 -5.56
CA LEU A 97 3.80 -3.76 -6.97
C LEU A 97 2.77 -4.88 -7.07
N TRP A 98 1.77 -4.72 -7.91
CA TRP A 98 0.92 -5.82 -8.35
C TRP A 98 1.37 -6.31 -9.73
N GLN A 99 1.16 -7.60 -10.00
CA GLN A 99 1.51 -8.25 -11.26
C GLN A 99 0.39 -9.19 -11.71
N SER A 100 0.03 -9.12 -12.99
CA SER A 100 -0.80 -10.09 -13.67
C SER A 100 -0.05 -10.71 -14.85
N THR A 101 0.02 -12.04 -14.91
CA THR A 101 0.64 -12.78 -16.02
C THR A 101 -0.36 -13.11 -17.12
N GLY A 102 -1.47 -12.37 -17.23
CA GLY A 102 -2.51 -12.60 -18.24
C GLY A 102 -3.43 -13.80 -17.96
N GLY A 103 -3.17 -14.56 -16.89
CA GLY A 103 -4.08 -15.55 -16.31
C GLY A 103 -5.02 -14.94 -15.27
N SER A 104 -5.48 -15.76 -14.32
CA SER A 104 -6.36 -15.31 -13.23
C SER A 104 -5.61 -14.81 -11.99
N GLY A 105 -4.33 -15.16 -11.83
CA GLY A 105 -3.50 -14.77 -10.68
C GLY A 105 -3.16 -13.27 -10.68
N ASN A 106 -3.02 -12.71 -9.49
CA ASN A 106 -2.58 -11.34 -9.24
C ASN A 106 -1.60 -11.33 -8.07
N PHE A 107 -0.32 -11.22 -8.36
CA PHE A 107 0.74 -11.34 -7.36
C PHE A 107 1.13 -9.96 -6.82
N ILE A 108 1.35 -9.88 -5.52
CA ILE A 108 1.87 -8.68 -4.86
C ILE A 108 3.34 -8.88 -4.50
N TYR A 109 4.14 -7.85 -4.75
CA TYR A 109 5.56 -7.80 -4.44
C TYR A 109 5.87 -6.59 -3.56
N LEU A 110 6.78 -6.79 -2.61
CA LEU A 110 7.44 -5.74 -1.84
C LEU A 110 8.74 -5.38 -2.54
N THR A 111 9.00 -4.09 -2.76
CA THR A 111 10.19 -3.63 -3.47
C THR A 111 10.85 -2.47 -2.76
N VAL A 112 12.17 -2.47 -2.75
CA VAL A 112 13.02 -1.43 -2.15
C VAL A 112 13.77 -0.69 -3.26
N PHE A 113 13.86 0.62 -3.11
CA PHE A 113 14.58 1.52 -3.98
C PHE A 113 15.53 2.40 -3.18
N THR A 114 16.71 2.67 -3.74
CA THR A 114 17.63 3.69 -3.24
C THR A 114 18.05 4.63 -4.38
N GLU A 115 18.57 5.81 -4.06
CA GLU A 115 19.09 6.74 -5.07
C GLU A 115 20.55 6.39 -5.38
N LEU A 116 20.81 5.84 -6.56
CA LEU A 116 22.18 5.57 -7.06
C LEU A 116 22.48 6.47 -8.25
N ASP A 117 23.57 7.21 -8.19
CA ASP A 117 24.01 8.13 -9.24
C ASP A 117 22.92 9.13 -9.72
N GLY A 118 22.00 9.50 -8.82
CA GLY A 118 20.89 10.41 -9.11
C GLY A 118 19.65 9.75 -9.73
N GLU A 119 19.64 8.42 -9.88
CA GLU A 119 18.52 7.65 -10.39
C GLU A 119 17.90 6.73 -9.32
N ALA A 120 16.60 6.48 -9.43
CA ALA A 120 15.92 5.52 -8.56
C ALA A 120 16.28 4.09 -9.00
N SER A 121 17.06 3.39 -8.17
CA SER A 121 17.51 2.03 -8.45
C SER A 121 16.76 1.02 -7.59
N ASN A 122 16.17 0.00 -8.21
CA ASN A 122 15.54 -1.12 -7.48
C ASN A 122 16.62 -2.05 -6.94
N THR A 123 16.76 -2.10 -5.62
CA THR A 123 17.82 -2.88 -4.95
C THR A 123 17.33 -4.24 -4.48
N SER A 124 16.06 -4.35 -4.08
CA SER A 124 15.51 -5.59 -3.54
C SER A 124 14.05 -5.79 -3.87
N VAL A 125 13.65 -7.06 -3.97
CA VAL A 125 12.29 -7.49 -4.28
C VAL A 125 11.97 -8.77 -3.51
N ALA A 126 10.81 -8.79 -2.84
CA ALA A 126 10.26 -9.98 -2.21
C ALA A 126 8.83 -10.25 -2.72
N ALA A 127 8.54 -11.49 -3.09
CA ALA A 127 7.18 -11.89 -3.43
C ALA A 127 6.36 -12.05 -2.14
N ILE A 128 5.21 -11.40 -2.06
CA ILE A 128 4.30 -11.51 -0.92
C ILE A 128 3.32 -12.67 -1.15
N GLY A 129 2.73 -12.76 -2.35
CA GLY A 129 1.85 -13.86 -2.75
C GLY A 129 0.75 -13.49 -3.75
N ASP A 130 -0.11 -14.46 -4.08
CA ASP A 130 -1.29 -14.28 -4.95
C ASP A 130 -2.47 -13.67 -4.19
N ARG A 131 -3.14 -12.68 -4.77
CA ARG A 131 -4.33 -11.96 -4.29
C ARG A 131 -4.22 -11.40 -2.87
N VAL A 132 -3.02 -11.13 -2.40
CA VAL A 132 -2.79 -10.59 -1.04
C VAL A 132 -3.42 -9.21 -0.92
N GLN A 133 -4.23 -9.02 0.12
CA GLN A 133 -4.86 -7.75 0.44
C GLN A 133 -4.04 -7.05 1.53
N ILE A 134 -3.70 -5.77 1.33
CA ILE A 134 -2.89 -5.03 2.30
C ILE A 134 -3.79 -4.19 3.20
N ARG A 135 -3.82 -4.51 4.50
CA ARG A 135 -4.56 -3.80 5.55
C ARG A 135 -3.78 -2.61 6.10
N SER A 136 -2.46 -2.76 6.24
CA SER A 136 -1.56 -1.67 6.63
C SER A 136 -0.18 -1.91 6.06
N ALA A 137 0.59 -0.83 5.93
CA ALA A 137 2.02 -0.88 5.70
C ALA A 137 2.69 0.20 6.57
N ARG A 138 3.79 -0.14 7.23
CA ARG A 138 4.56 0.79 8.07
C ARG A 138 6.02 0.39 8.11
N ILE A 139 6.89 1.33 8.47
CA ILE A 139 8.25 1.06 8.91
C ILE A 139 8.29 1.29 10.41
N ASP A 140 8.77 0.30 11.16
CA ASP A 140 8.97 0.38 12.61
C ASP A 140 10.27 -0.35 12.97
N ASP A 141 11.13 0.29 13.76
CA ASP A 141 12.49 -0.17 14.07
C ASP A 141 13.28 -0.71 12.85
N GLN A 142 13.28 0.06 11.74
CA GLN A 142 13.85 -0.28 10.42
C GLN A 142 13.30 -1.55 9.76
N GLN A 143 12.26 -2.16 10.30
CA GLN A 143 11.55 -3.26 9.67
C GLN A 143 10.36 -2.75 8.88
N ILE A 144 10.17 -3.28 7.69
CA ILE A 144 8.94 -3.08 6.92
C ILE A 144 7.92 -4.05 7.48
N ILE A 145 6.78 -3.55 7.96
CA ILE A 145 5.70 -4.38 8.50
C ILE A 145 4.44 -4.20 7.67
N LEU A 146 3.91 -5.31 7.16
CA LEU A 146 2.65 -5.37 6.42
C LEU A 146 1.64 -6.21 7.19
N ASP A 147 0.47 -5.64 7.46
CA ASP A 147 -0.68 -6.42 7.93
C ASP A 147 -1.49 -6.80 6.68
N VAL A 148 -1.75 -8.08 6.49
CA VAL A 148 -2.30 -8.61 5.23
C VAL A 148 -3.51 -9.53 5.45
N VAL A 149 -4.28 -9.73 4.40
CA VAL A 149 -5.13 -10.92 4.20
C VAL A 149 -4.51 -11.71 3.05
N GLN A 150 -4.17 -12.97 3.30
CA GLN A 150 -3.46 -13.85 2.38
C GLN A 150 -4.12 -15.23 2.31
N GLN A 151 -3.61 -16.08 1.42
CA GLN A 151 -4.10 -17.45 1.30
C GLN A 151 -3.68 -18.27 2.53
N GLY A 152 -4.67 -18.77 3.26
CA GLY A 152 -4.47 -19.77 4.31
C GLY A 152 -4.43 -21.20 3.75
N PRO A 153 -4.06 -22.19 4.57
CA PRO A 153 -3.89 -23.58 4.14
C PRO A 153 -5.17 -24.25 3.63
N ASN A 154 -6.34 -23.74 4.01
CA ASN A 154 -7.65 -24.28 3.63
C ASN A 154 -8.35 -23.44 2.55
N ASP A 155 -7.71 -22.37 2.07
CA ASP A 155 -8.33 -21.45 1.11
C ASP A 155 -8.22 -21.98 -0.31
N ALA A 156 -9.31 -21.85 -1.06
CA ALA A 156 -9.24 -21.91 -2.51
C ALA A 156 -8.36 -20.76 -3.02
N ALA A 157 -7.60 -20.98 -4.10
CA ALA A 157 -6.65 -20.00 -4.63
C ALA A 157 -7.27 -18.61 -4.92
N CYS A 158 -8.56 -18.57 -5.26
CA CYS A 158 -9.28 -17.32 -5.54
C CYS A 158 -9.51 -16.42 -4.34
N CYS A 159 -9.47 -16.98 -3.13
CA CYS A 159 -10.31 -16.52 -2.05
C CYS A 159 -9.55 -16.53 -0.71
N PRO A 160 -8.52 -15.67 -0.57
CA PRO A 160 -7.72 -15.59 0.65
C PRO A 160 -8.56 -15.13 1.85
N SER A 161 -8.34 -15.76 3.00
CA SER A 161 -9.10 -15.52 4.24
C SER A 161 -8.23 -15.31 5.48
N GLU A 162 -6.96 -15.72 5.46
CA GLU A 162 -6.08 -15.68 6.63
C GLU A 162 -5.46 -14.30 6.80
N LYS A 163 -5.57 -13.72 7.99
CA LYS A 163 -4.88 -12.49 8.36
C LYS A 163 -3.51 -12.82 8.94
N ALA A 164 -2.51 -12.02 8.58
CA ALA A 164 -1.19 -12.12 9.15
C ALA A 164 -0.51 -10.75 9.26
N SER A 165 0.38 -10.60 10.24
CA SER A 165 1.37 -9.53 10.29
C SER A 165 2.72 -10.10 9.83
N ARG A 166 3.30 -9.49 8.80
CA ARG A 166 4.55 -9.95 8.16
C ARG A 166 5.57 -8.83 8.26
N ASN A 167 6.83 -9.19 8.51
CA ASN A 167 7.92 -8.23 8.62
C ASN A 167 9.11 -8.61 7.75
N TRP A 168 9.81 -7.60 7.23
CA TRP A 168 11.04 -7.76 6.49
C TRP A 168 12.10 -6.81 7.03
N SER A 169 13.34 -7.30 7.10
CA SER A 169 14.54 -6.49 7.31
C SER A 169 15.33 -6.41 6.01
N LEU A 170 15.97 -5.28 5.75
CA LEU A 170 16.94 -5.15 4.66
C LEU A 170 18.32 -5.51 5.21
N ILE A 171 18.86 -6.65 4.81
CA ILE A 171 20.15 -7.17 5.30
C ILE A 171 21.01 -7.48 4.08
N ASP A 172 22.21 -6.90 4.03
CA ASP A 172 23.15 -7.03 2.90
C ASP A 172 22.51 -6.70 1.53
N GLY A 173 21.59 -5.72 1.52
CA GLY A 173 20.84 -5.30 0.32
C GLY A 173 19.67 -6.20 -0.07
N GLU A 174 19.38 -7.25 0.71
CA GLU A 174 18.30 -8.19 0.44
C GLU A 174 17.18 -8.10 1.47
N LEU A 175 15.93 -8.12 1.01
CA LEU A 175 14.75 -8.26 1.85
C LEU A 175 14.70 -9.67 2.42
N GLN A 176 14.88 -9.77 3.74
CA GLN A 176 14.74 -11.02 4.47
C GLN A 176 13.46 -11.00 5.29
N GLU A 177 12.56 -11.93 4.99
CA GLU A 177 11.30 -12.06 5.74
C GLU A 177 11.55 -12.73 7.10
N GLY A 178 10.96 -12.16 8.15
CA GLY A 178 10.87 -12.80 9.46
C GLY A 178 9.82 -13.91 9.51
N SER A 179 9.50 -14.36 10.72
CA SER A 179 8.37 -15.27 10.92
C SER A 179 7.05 -14.49 10.95
N PRO A 180 6.06 -14.83 10.12
CA PRO A 180 4.77 -14.16 10.12
C PRO A 180 3.97 -14.50 11.40
N GLU A 181 3.25 -13.52 11.93
CA GLU A 181 2.30 -13.70 13.02
C GLU A 181 0.90 -13.89 12.43
N ILE A 182 0.30 -15.07 12.63
CA ILE A 182 -1.06 -15.37 12.13
C ILE A 182 -2.10 -14.81 13.10
N GLU A 183 -3.00 -13.96 12.59
CA GLU A 183 -4.03 -13.25 13.36
C GLU A 183 -5.42 -13.90 13.25
N GLY A 184 -5.50 -15.07 12.60
CA GLY A 184 -6.74 -15.80 12.36
C GLY A 184 -7.48 -15.34 11.10
N LEU A 185 -8.76 -15.67 11.00
CA LEU A 185 -9.54 -15.43 9.78
C LEU A 185 -10.10 -14.00 9.71
N LEU A 186 -10.20 -13.48 8.49
CA LEU A 186 -10.88 -12.23 8.18
C LEU A 186 -12.37 -12.32 8.56
N SER A 187 -12.86 -11.31 9.28
CA SER A 187 -14.24 -11.25 9.76
C SER A 187 -14.77 -9.82 9.77
N LEU A 188 -16.09 -9.64 9.91
CA LEU A 188 -16.70 -8.30 9.99
C LEU A 188 -16.13 -7.45 11.13
N THR A 189 -15.58 -8.06 12.19
CA THR A 189 -14.95 -7.33 13.29
C THR A 189 -13.73 -6.52 12.85
N ASP A 190 -13.08 -6.89 11.75
CA ASP A 190 -11.93 -6.20 11.18
C ASP A 190 -12.27 -4.83 10.58
N ILE A 191 -13.55 -4.61 10.24
CA ILE A 191 -14.07 -3.35 9.69
C ILE A 191 -15.10 -2.67 10.61
N ALA A 192 -15.49 -3.33 11.70
CA ALA A 192 -16.44 -2.81 12.68
C ALA A 192 -15.80 -1.81 13.66
N ASN A 193 -16.65 -1.05 14.36
CA ASN A 193 -16.28 -0.08 15.40
C ASN A 193 -15.26 0.98 14.92
N ARG A 194 -15.26 1.26 13.62
CA ARG A 194 -14.43 2.27 12.96
C ARG A 194 -15.29 3.02 11.95
N SER A 195 -15.12 4.33 11.89
CA SER A 195 -15.77 5.15 10.87
C SER A 195 -14.95 5.12 9.59
N TRP A 196 -15.60 4.86 8.47
CA TRP A 196 -15.05 4.86 7.13
C TRP A 196 -15.64 6.02 6.33
N GLN A 197 -14.87 6.63 5.44
CA GLN A 197 -15.31 7.72 4.57
C GLN A 197 -15.19 7.30 3.12
N LEU A 198 -16.29 7.37 2.36
CA LEU A 198 -16.29 7.05 0.93
C LEU A 198 -15.40 8.02 0.18
N VAL A 199 -14.59 7.50 -0.73
CA VAL A 199 -13.73 8.31 -1.63
C VAL A 199 -14.08 8.13 -3.10
N GLN A 200 -14.68 7.00 -3.49
CA GLN A 200 -15.10 6.73 -4.86
C GLN A 200 -16.29 5.77 -4.91
N PHE A 201 -17.22 6.01 -5.82
CA PHE A 201 -18.38 5.15 -6.06
C PHE A 201 -18.04 3.91 -6.87
N ASN A 202 -17.11 4.06 -7.81
CA ASN A 202 -16.58 3.01 -8.66
C ASN A 202 -15.22 3.43 -9.24
N ARG A 203 -14.58 2.53 -10.00
CA ARG A 203 -13.37 2.84 -10.77
C ARG A 203 -13.61 4.09 -11.62
N ASN A 204 -12.73 5.08 -11.48
CA ASN A 204 -12.76 6.37 -12.18
C ASN A 204 -13.99 7.25 -11.86
N GLU A 205 -14.68 6.98 -10.75
CA GLU A 205 -15.80 7.80 -10.29
C GLU A 205 -15.56 8.28 -8.84
N PRO A 206 -14.72 9.31 -8.65
CA PRO A 206 -14.46 9.87 -7.34
C PRO A 206 -15.70 10.57 -6.76
N LEU A 207 -15.79 10.62 -5.44
CA LEU A 207 -16.79 11.42 -4.74
C LEU A 207 -16.46 12.92 -4.89
N PRO A 208 -17.44 13.80 -5.18
CA PRO A 208 -17.20 15.25 -5.21
C PRO A 208 -16.70 15.77 -3.85
N GLU A 209 -15.72 16.68 -3.84
CA GLU A 209 -15.07 17.17 -2.62
C GLU A 209 -16.01 17.79 -1.59
N SER A 210 -17.12 18.38 -2.05
CA SER A 210 -18.14 18.99 -1.19
C SER A 210 -19.04 17.98 -0.49
N VAL A 211 -18.94 16.70 -0.83
CA VAL A 211 -19.81 15.63 -0.33
C VAL A 211 -19.01 14.76 0.64
N GLN A 212 -19.60 14.47 1.79
CA GLN A 212 -19.03 13.57 2.78
C GLN A 212 -20.01 12.42 3.03
N VAL A 213 -19.58 11.22 2.71
CA VAL A 213 -20.30 9.99 3.00
C VAL A 213 -19.51 9.15 3.98
N THR A 214 -20.17 8.67 5.03
CA THR A 214 -19.56 7.91 6.12
C THR A 214 -20.25 6.58 6.32
N LEU A 215 -19.52 5.58 6.79
CA LEU A 215 -20.00 4.25 7.09
C LEU A 215 -19.39 3.77 8.41
N LEU A 216 -20.22 3.28 9.32
CA LEU A 216 -19.82 2.66 10.57
C LEU A 216 -20.61 1.35 10.72
N ILE A 217 -19.91 0.28 11.09
CA ILE A 217 -20.52 -1.01 11.44
C ILE A 217 -20.47 -1.18 12.96
N GLU A 218 -21.63 -1.35 13.57
CA GLU A 218 -21.80 -1.63 15.00
C GLU A 218 -22.75 -2.83 15.16
N GLY A 219 -22.22 -3.95 15.66
CA GLY A 219 -22.97 -5.21 15.71
C GLY A 219 -23.45 -5.64 14.32
N ASN A 220 -24.76 -5.83 14.15
CA ASN A 220 -25.40 -6.22 12.89
C ASN A 220 -25.98 -5.05 12.10
N ARG A 221 -25.48 -3.83 12.35
CA ARG A 221 -26.00 -2.60 11.75
C ARG A 221 -24.89 -1.81 11.09
N ILE A 222 -25.16 -1.36 9.86
CA ILE A 222 -24.45 -0.25 9.22
C ILE A 222 -25.22 1.03 9.50
N ALA A 223 -24.52 2.10 9.86
CA ALA A 223 -25.07 3.44 9.96
C ALA A 223 -24.09 4.49 9.44
N GLY A 224 -24.61 5.63 9.03
CA GLY A 224 -23.76 6.73 8.58
C GLY A 224 -24.53 7.94 8.07
N LYS A 225 -23.78 8.85 7.48
CA LYS A 225 -24.28 10.00 6.71
C LYS A 225 -24.02 9.72 5.23
N GLY A 226 -25.08 9.69 4.42
CA GLY A 226 -25.01 9.69 2.96
C GLY A 226 -24.76 11.10 2.41
N PRO A 227 -24.79 11.29 1.08
CA PRO A 227 -24.62 12.60 0.45
C PRO A 227 -25.49 13.71 1.03
N CYS A 228 -26.69 13.38 1.52
CA CYS A 228 -27.60 14.30 2.18
C CYS A 228 -28.14 13.76 3.52
N ASN A 229 -28.64 12.52 3.54
CA ASN A 229 -29.42 12.01 4.68
C ASN A 229 -28.57 11.18 5.63
N ARG A 230 -29.06 10.98 6.86
CA ARG A 230 -28.57 9.88 7.69
C ARG A 230 -29.24 8.60 7.23
N TYR A 231 -28.49 7.51 7.22
CA TYR A 231 -28.97 6.21 6.77
C TYR A 231 -28.57 5.11 7.75
N PHE A 232 -29.24 3.97 7.61
CA PHE A 232 -28.91 2.73 8.28
C PHE A 232 -29.32 1.53 7.43
N ALA A 233 -28.65 0.41 7.64
CA ALA A 233 -28.97 -0.88 7.04
C ALA A 233 -28.60 -2.01 8.00
N GLY A 234 -29.21 -3.18 7.84
CA GLY A 234 -28.72 -4.41 8.48
C GLY A 234 -27.48 -4.91 7.73
N VAL A 235 -26.56 -5.57 8.44
CA VAL A 235 -25.42 -6.26 7.85
C VAL A 235 -25.21 -7.62 8.50
N GLU A 236 -24.94 -8.62 7.68
CA GLU A 236 -24.67 -9.99 8.11
C GLU A 236 -23.45 -10.53 7.36
N ALA A 237 -22.61 -11.31 8.04
CA ALA A 237 -21.49 -12.00 7.39
C ALA A 237 -22.03 -13.09 6.46
N GLY A 238 -21.37 -13.29 5.32
CA GLY A 238 -21.62 -14.44 4.44
C GLY A 238 -20.89 -15.69 4.93
N ASP A 239 -20.99 -16.76 4.12
CA ASP A 239 -20.38 -18.06 4.44
C ASP A 239 -18.85 -18.03 4.30
N SER A 240 -18.32 -17.22 3.36
CA SER A 240 -16.89 -17.10 3.13
C SER A 240 -16.31 -15.82 3.73
N ALA A 241 -15.01 -15.85 4.06
CA ALA A 241 -14.32 -14.68 4.55
C ALA A 241 -14.38 -13.51 3.56
N GLY A 242 -14.70 -12.32 4.06
CA GLY A 242 -14.92 -11.13 3.25
C GLY A 242 -16.33 -11.02 2.66
N GLU A 243 -17.14 -12.08 2.65
CA GLU A 243 -18.53 -11.99 2.18
C GLU A 243 -19.44 -11.38 3.24
N LEU A 244 -20.39 -10.59 2.77
CA LEU A 244 -21.41 -9.97 3.61
C LEU A 244 -22.66 -9.69 2.78
N SER A 245 -23.79 -9.60 3.44
CA SER A 245 -25.02 -9.07 2.85
C SER A 245 -25.43 -7.80 3.59
N VAL A 246 -25.95 -6.83 2.84
CA VAL A 246 -26.47 -5.59 3.40
C VAL A 246 -27.95 -5.51 3.07
N GLY A 247 -28.78 -5.40 4.10
CA GLY A 247 -30.22 -5.26 3.94
C GLY A 247 -30.60 -3.94 3.27
N GLN A 248 -31.87 -3.80 2.88
CA GLN A 248 -32.37 -2.56 2.31
C GLN A 248 -32.10 -1.37 3.24
N ALA A 249 -31.41 -0.36 2.72
CA ALA A 249 -31.09 0.81 3.52
C ALA A 249 -32.33 1.69 3.76
N GLY A 250 -32.53 2.08 5.02
CA GLY A 250 -33.45 3.14 5.43
C GLY A 250 -32.71 4.47 5.56
N ALA A 251 -33.36 5.57 5.21
CA ALA A 251 -32.79 6.91 5.34
C ALA A 251 -33.82 7.92 5.88
N THR A 252 -33.33 8.96 6.55
CA THR A 252 -34.15 10.13 6.87
C THR A 252 -34.61 10.82 5.58
N ARG A 253 -35.64 11.66 5.66
CA ARG A 253 -36.13 12.46 4.52
C ARG A 253 -36.05 13.94 4.83
N MET A 254 -34.85 14.52 4.72
CA MET A 254 -34.67 15.97 4.80
C MET A 254 -34.73 16.62 3.42
N ALA A 255 -34.95 17.94 3.39
CA ALA A 255 -34.88 18.72 2.16
C ALA A 255 -33.44 18.78 1.67
N CYS A 256 -33.13 18.01 0.62
CA CYS A 256 -31.80 17.95 0.02
C CYS A 256 -31.68 18.90 -1.16
N PRO A 257 -30.54 19.60 -1.32
CA PRO A 257 -30.20 20.27 -2.56
C PRO A 257 -30.32 19.33 -3.76
N ALA A 258 -30.84 19.84 -4.88
CA ALA A 258 -31.10 19.04 -6.08
C ALA A 258 -29.90 18.19 -6.57
N PRO A 259 -28.63 18.66 -6.51
CA PRO A 259 -27.48 17.84 -6.91
C PRO A 259 -27.19 16.64 -6.00
N LEU A 260 -27.63 16.66 -4.73
CA LEU A 260 -27.28 15.62 -3.75
C LEU A 260 -28.25 14.44 -3.78
N MET A 261 -29.49 14.64 -4.22
CA MET A 261 -30.51 13.59 -4.25
C MET A 261 -30.14 12.40 -5.16
N PRO A 262 -29.64 12.60 -6.41
CA PRO A 262 -29.19 11.49 -7.24
C PRO A 262 -28.01 10.72 -6.64
N LEU A 263 -27.07 11.43 -6.00
CA LEU A 263 -25.94 10.79 -5.31
C LEU A 263 -26.41 9.97 -4.11
N GLU A 264 -27.37 10.48 -3.33
CA GLU A 264 -27.97 9.77 -2.19
C GLU A 264 -28.61 8.46 -2.64
N GLN A 265 -29.47 8.51 -3.66
CA GLN A 265 -30.13 7.32 -4.19
C GLN A 265 -29.13 6.32 -4.76
N LYS A 266 -28.11 6.81 -5.48
CA LYS A 266 -27.02 5.98 -5.98
C LYS A 266 -26.30 5.28 -4.82
N TYR A 267 -25.86 6.01 -3.81
CA TYR A 267 -25.16 5.45 -2.67
C TYR A 267 -25.96 4.34 -1.97
N LEU A 268 -27.23 4.60 -1.63
CA LEU A 268 -28.07 3.62 -0.94
C LEU A 268 -28.36 2.37 -1.77
N ARG A 269 -28.52 2.53 -3.10
CA ARG A 269 -28.65 1.40 -4.03
C ARG A 269 -27.39 0.55 -4.04
N LEU A 270 -26.22 1.17 -4.23
CA LEU A 270 -24.94 0.45 -4.28
C LEU A 270 -24.65 -0.25 -2.94
N LEU A 271 -24.93 0.43 -1.82
CA LEU A 271 -24.76 -0.13 -0.49
C LEU A 271 -25.61 -1.40 -0.28
N SER A 272 -26.87 -1.37 -0.71
CA SER A 272 -27.77 -2.55 -0.61
C SER A 272 -27.35 -3.69 -1.56
N GLY A 273 -26.51 -3.40 -2.55
CA GLY A 273 -25.93 -4.38 -3.47
C GLY A 273 -24.57 -4.93 -3.04
N VAL A 274 -24.05 -4.55 -1.87
CA VAL A 274 -22.74 -5.02 -1.40
C VAL A 274 -22.78 -6.52 -1.12
N THR A 275 -21.79 -7.24 -1.67
CA THR A 275 -21.64 -8.69 -1.54
C THR A 275 -20.31 -9.10 -0.90
N ARG A 276 -19.29 -8.25 -1.00
CA ARG A 276 -17.96 -8.52 -0.45
C ARG A 276 -17.27 -7.26 0.07
N TYR A 277 -16.47 -7.41 1.12
CA TYR A 277 -15.46 -6.43 1.51
C TYR A 277 -14.04 -7.00 1.36
N SER A 278 -13.09 -6.11 1.08
CA SER A 278 -11.67 -6.41 1.01
C SER A 278 -10.85 -5.18 1.40
N PHE A 279 -9.52 -5.34 1.49
CA PHE A 279 -8.60 -4.24 1.76
C PHE A 279 -7.71 -3.91 0.55
N MET A 280 -7.53 -2.61 0.31
CA MET A 280 -6.63 -2.06 -0.72
C MET A 280 -5.77 -0.96 -0.09
N MET A 281 -4.58 -1.31 0.41
CA MET A 281 -3.68 -0.42 1.14
C MET A 281 -4.40 0.34 2.27
N GLY A 282 -5.02 -0.41 3.18
CA GLY A 282 -5.77 0.12 4.33
C GLY A 282 -7.08 0.81 4.00
N ASN A 283 -7.40 1.00 2.71
CA ASN A 283 -8.75 1.38 2.31
C ASN A 283 -9.66 0.16 2.34
N LEU A 284 -10.88 0.37 2.81
CA LEU A 284 -11.96 -0.60 2.72
C LEU A 284 -12.56 -0.55 1.32
N ALA A 285 -12.57 -1.68 0.63
CA ALA A 285 -13.21 -1.86 -0.67
C ALA A 285 -14.49 -2.66 -0.49
N LEU A 286 -15.63 -2.11 -0.91
CA LEU A 286 -16.92 -2.80 -0.91
C LEU A 286 -17.33 -3.12 -2.35
N ALA A 287 -17.23 -4.38 -2.72
CA ALA A 287 -17.72 -4.88 -4.00
C ALA A 287 -19.25 -4.94 -3.95
N TRP A 288 -19.88 -4.42 -4.99
CA TRP A 288 -21.32 -4.38 -5.12
C TRP A 288 -21.77 -4.92 -6.47
N GLN A 289 -23.00 -5.44 -6.48
CA GLN A 289 -23.71 -5.85 -7.68
C GLN A 289 -25.13 -5.29 -7.63
N SER A 290 -25.60 -4.74 -8.75
CA SER A 290 -26.95 -4.19 -8.89
C SER A 290 -27.45 -4.49 -10.29
N GLU A 291 -28.45 -5.37 -10.40
CA GLU A 291 -28.96 -5.85 -11.70
C GLU A 291 -27.83 -6.43 -12.55
N ASN A 292 -27.44 -5.75 -13.64
CA ASN A 292 -26.36 -6.15 -14.55
C ASN A 292 -25.08 -5.31 -14.38
N GLU A 293 -25.03 -4.45 -13.37
CA GLU A 293 -23.87 -3.64 -13.03
C GLU A 293 -23.12 -4.24 -11.84
N TYR A 294 -21.80 -4.08 -11.86
CA TYR A 294 -20.94 -4.37 -10.72
C TYR A 294 -19.88 -3.29 -10.57
N GLY A 295 -19.30 -3.20 -9.39
CA GLY A 295 -18.24 -2.25 -9.13
C GLY A 295 -17.72 -2.36 -7.72
N THR A 296 -16.90 -1.38 -7.35
CA THR A 296 -16.30 -1.35 -6.02
C THR A 296 -16.30 0.08 -5.50
N MET A 297 -16.97 0.30 -4.37
CA MET A 297 -16.83 1.53 -3.60
C MET A 297 -15.57 1.44 -2.75
N ILE A 298 -14.75 2.48 -2.74
CA ILE A 298 -13.58 2.53 -1.85
C ILE A 298 -13.82 3.57 -0.76
N PHE A 299 -13.45 3.21 0.46
CA PHE A 299 -13.54 4.03 1.65
C PHE A 299 -12.16 4.11 2.31
N LYS A 300 -11.78 5.29 2.77
CA LYS A 300 -10.63 5.45 3.65
C LYS A 300 -11.07 5.41 5.11
N LEU A 301 -10.18 5.01 6.01
CA LEU A 301 -10.44 5.13 7.44
C LEU A 301 -10.62 6.62 7.79
N ALA A 302 -11.72 6.96 8.46
CA ALA A 302 -11.94 8.32 8.91
C ALA A 302 -10.99 8.64 10.09
N PRO A 303 -10.48 9.89 10.20
CA PRO A 303 -9.72 10.30 11.36
C PRO A 303 -10.53 10.06 12.64
N ARG A 304 -9.90 9.52 13.69
CA ARG A 304 -10.52 9.50 15.02
C ARG A 304 -10.84 10.95 15.40
N LYS A 305 -12.10 11.22 15.77
CA LYS A 305 -12.43 12.51 16.39
C LYS A 305 -11.66 12.56 17.71
N SER A 306 -10.89 13.62 17.94
CA SER A 306 -10.24 13.82 19.24
C SER A 306 -11.31 14.05 20.30
N GLY A 307 -11.44 13.14 21.26
CA GLY A 307 -12.24 13.34 22.47
C GLY A 307 -13.34 12.32 22.81
N ASP A 308 -13.18 11.03 22.48
CA ASP A 308 -13.89 9.94 23.17
C ASP A 308 -12.95 9.25 24.17
#